data_AF-A0A9D6NJZ9-F1
#
_entry.id   AF-A0A9D6NJZ9-F1
#
_cell.length_a   1.000
_cell.length_b   1.000
_cell.length_c   1.000
_cell.angle_alpha   90.00
_cell.angle_beta   90.00
_cell.angle_gamma   90.00
#
_symmetry.space_group_name_H-M   'P 1'
#
loop_
_entity.id
_entity.type
_entity.pdbx_description
1 polymer ?
#
loop_
_entity_poly.entity_id
_entity_poly.type
_entity_poly.pdbx_seq_one_letter_code
_entity_poly.pdbx_strand_id
1 'polypeptide(L)'
;MIPPDTSPEAHRAQIEAYRRMTPGRRTELAFQMSYLVRETARAGIRSRHPDYSETEVEMALRRLILGHDLFGAAHPEGPLREP
;
A
#
# COMPACT_ATOMS: atom_id res chain seq x y z
N MET A 1 11.19 -17.72 1.08
CA MET A 1 10.67 -18.23 -0.20
C MET A 1 11.11 -17.26 -1.28
N ILE A 2 11.68 -17.74 -2.38
CA ILE A 2 12.03 -16.90 -3.54
C ILE A 2 10.78 -16.80 -4.42
N PRO A 3 10.34 -15.59 -4.82
CA PRO A 3 9.22 -15.45 -5.75
C PRO A 3 9.45 -16.20 -7.08
N PRO A 4 8.42 -16.79 -7.70
CA PRO A 4 8.58 -17.62 -8.90
C PRO A 4 9.03 -16.85 -10.15
N ASP A 5 8.85 -15.53 -10.16
CA ASP A 5 9.26 -14.60 -11.22
C ASP A 5 10.64 -13.97 -10.97
N THR A 6 11.34 -14.38 -9.90
CA THR A 6 12.60 -13.78 -9.46
C THR A 6 13.72 -14.81 -9.44
N SER A 7 14.82 -14.54 -10.14
CA SER A 7 15.98 -15.45 -10.12
C SER A 7 16.63 -15.51 -8.73
N PRO A 8 17.29 -16.63 -8.36
CA PRO A 8 18.01 -16.73 -7.09
C PRO A 8 19.08 -15.64 -6.90
N GLU A 9 19.74 -15.22 -7.98
CA GLU A 9 20.75 -14.16 -7.98
C GLU A 9 20.13 -12.80 -7.69
N ALA A 10 19.01 -12.47 -8.35
CA ALA A 10 18.29 -11.22 -8.12
C ALA A 10 17.75 -11.13 -6.69
N HIS A 11 17.17 -12.21 -6.18
CA HIS A 11 16.71 -12.28 -4.79
C HIS A 11 17.87 -12.07 -3.81
N ARG A 12 19.01 -12.73 -4.03
CA ARG A 12 20.20 -12.57 -3.19
C ARG A 12 20.71 -11.13 -3.21
N ALA A 13 20.78 -10.50 -4.39
CA ALA A 13 21.19 -9.11 -4.53
C ALA A 13 20.29 -8.15 -3.76
N GLN A 14 18.96 -8.33 -3.82
CA GLN A 14 18.00 -7.52 -3.07
C GLN A 14 18.19 -7.66 -1.55
N ILE A 15 18.33 -8.89 -1.06
CA ILE A 15 18.54 -9.15 0.38
C ILE A 15 19.84 -8.52 0.87
N GLU A 16 20.92 -8.65 0.11
CA GLU A 16 22.21 -8.02 0.43
C GLU A 16 22.13 -6.49 0.41
N ALA A 17 21.38 -5.90 -0.53
CA ALA A 17 21.14 -4.46 -0.54
C ALA A 17 20.45 -4.00 0.76
N TYR A 18 19.41 -4.70 1.22
CA TYR A 18 18.75 -4.36 2.48
C TYR A 18 19.68 -4.55 3.69
N ARG A 19 20.50 -5.60 3.73
CA ARG A 19 21.43 -5.87 4.84
C ARG A 19 22.51 -4.80 5.00
N ARG A 20 22.95 -4.19 3.88
CA ARG A 20 23.94 -3.12 3.88
C ARG A 20 23.38 -1.75 4.27
N MET A 21 22.06 -1.58 4.29
CA MET A 21 21.44 -0.32 4.69
C MET A 21 21.59 -0.08 6.19
N THR A 22 21.87 1.18 6.56
CA THR A 22 21.72 1.63 7.94
C THR A 22 20.25 1.56 8.36
N PRO A 23 19.94 1.50 9.68
CA PRO A 23 18.57 1.54 10.15
C PRO A 23 17.79 2.76 9.63
N GLY A 24 18.42 3.94 9.63
CA GLY A 24 17.80 5.17 9.12
C GLY A 24 17.44 5.09 7.64
N ARG A 25 18.35 4.59 6.79
CA ARG A 25 18.08 4.45 5.35
C ARG A 25 16.99 3.41 5.08
N ARG A 26 16.94 2.34 5.86
CA ARG A 26 15.89 1.33 5.76
C ARG A 26 14.52 1.91 6.12
N THR A 27 14.45 2.72 7.18
CA THR A 27 13.21 3.41 7.58
C THR A 27 12.75 4.41 6.52
N GLU A 28 13.66 5.20 5.97
CA GLU A 28 13.35 6.12 4.86
C GLU A 28 12.77 5.38 3.66
N LEU A 29 13.39 4.26 3.26
CA LEU A 29 12.88 3.43 2.18
C LEU A 29 11.48 2.86 2.49
N ALA A 30 11.24 2.44 3.74
CA ALA A 30 9.92 1.96 4.15
C ALA A 30 8.83 3.03 3.99
N PHE A 31 9.13 4.29 4.33
CA PHE A 31 8.22 5.41 4.10
C PHE A 31 7.99 5.70 2.62
N GLN A 32 9.04 5.65 1.80
CA GLN A 32 8.93 5.84 0.34
C GLN A 32 8.05 4.77 -0.31
N MET A 33 8.28 3.49 0.02
CA MET A 33 7.44 2.39 -0.48
C MET A 33 5.99 2.52 0.01
N SER A 34 5.81 2.93 1.27
CA SER A 34 4.51 3.21 1.85
C SER A 34 3.74 4.31 1.11
N TYR A 35 4.41 5.38 0.69
CA TYR A 35 3.79 6.43 -0.11
C TYR A 35 3.41 5.90 -1.49
N LEU A 36 4.35 5.24 -2.18
CA LEU A 36 4.15 4.75 -3.55
C LEU A 36 3.00 3.73 -3.66
N VAL A 37 2.89 2.80 -2.70
CA VAL A 37 1.81 1.80 -2.72
C VAL A 37 0.44 2.44 -2.52
N ARG A 38 0.35 3.49 -1.71
CA ARG A 38 -0.91 4.24 -1.50
C ARG A 38 -1.30 5.04 -2.73
N GLU A 39 -0.36 5.68 -3.41
CA GLU A 39 -0.62 6.35 -4.70
C GLU A 39 -1.07 5.37 -5.78
N THR A 40 -0.41 4.21 -5.86
CA THR A 40 -0.79 3.14 -6.79
C THR A 40 -2.20 2.63 -6.49
N ALA A 41 -2.54 2.45 -5.21
CA ALA A 41 -3.88 2.05 -4.79
C ALA A 41 -4.94 3.11 -5.15
N ARG A 42 -4.67 4.41 -4.93
CA ARG A 42 -5.57 5.50 -5.35
C ARG A 42 -5.83 5.48 -6.86
N ALA A 43 -4.78 5.34 -7.66
CA ALA A 43 -4.92 5.23 -9.11
C ALA A 43 -5.78 4.02 -9.51
N GLY A 44 -5.56 2.88 -8.85
CA GLY A 44 -6.39 1.68 -9.03
C GLY A 44 -7.86 1.89 -8.67
N ILE A 45 -8.15 2.55 -7.54
CA ILE A 45 -9.51 2.89 -7.09
C ILE A 45 -10.18 3.79 -8.13
N ARG A 46 -9.53 4.90 -8.53
CA ARG A 46 -10.05 5.82 -9.57
C ARG A 46 -10.34 5.10 -10.89
N SER A 47 -9.47 4.16 -11.27
CA SER A 47 -9.65 3.39 -12.50
C SER A 47 -10.84 2.42 -12.44
N ARG A 48 -11.15 1.85 -11.26
CA ARG A 48 -12.29 0.93 -11.08
C ARG A 48 -13.61 1.66 -10.84
N HIS A 49 -13.55 2.81 -10.18
CA HIS A 49 -14.69 3.61 -9.73
C HIS A 49 -14.55 5.05 -10.25
N PRO A 50 -14.74 5.29 -11.56
CA PRO A 50 -14.52 6.61 -12.17
C PRO A 50 -15.54 7.67 -11.69
N ASP A 51 -16.62 7.26 -11.03
CA ASP A 51 -17.65 8.10 -10.43
C ASP A 51 -17.31 8.57 -9.01
N TYR A 52 -16.28 8.02 -8.37
CA TYR A 52 -15.90 8.42 -7.01
C TYR A 52 -15.32 9.83 -6.99
N SER A 53 -15.81 10.63 -6.05
CA SER A 53 -15.12 11.86 -5.64
C SER A 53 -13.78 11.55 -4.97
N GLU A 54 -12.87 12.53 -4.90
CA GLU A 54 -11.58 12.36 -4.21
C GLU A 54 -11.75 11.95 -2.73
N THR A 55 -12.79 12.44 -2.05
CA THR A 55 -13.11 12.00 -0.68
C THR A 55 -13.52 10.54 -0.63
N GLU A 56 -14.30 10.06 -1.60
CA GLU A 56 -14.68 8.64 -1.68
C GLU A 56 -13.48 7.75 -2.00
N VAL A 57 -12.54 8.21 -2.84
CA VAL A 57 -11.27 7.51 -3.10
C VAL A 57 -10.45 7.35 -1.81
N GLU A 58 -10.32 8.41 -1.01
CA GLU A 58 -9.59 8.34 0.26
C GLU A 58 -10.29 7.43 1.28
N MET A 59 -11.63 7.43 1.34
CA MET A 59 -12.38 6.54 2.22
C MET A 59 -12.22 5.07 1.81
N ALA A 60 -12.27 4.78 0.52
CA ALA A 60 -12.03 3.45 -0.01
C ALA A 60 -10.59 2.98 0.29
N LEU A 61 -9.59 3.86 0.12
CA LEU A 61 -8.20 3.57 0.50
C LEU A 61 -8.07 3.26 2.00
N ARG A 62 -8.72 4.04 2.86
CA ARG A 62 -8.70 3.80 4.32
C ARG A 62 -9.32 2.46 4.68
N ARG A 63 -10.44 2.09 4.03
CA ARG A 63 -11.08 0.79 4.22
C ARG A 63 -10.17 -0.36 3.79
N LEU A 64 -9.43 -0.19 2.68
CA LEU A 64 -8.44 -1.17 2.23
C LEU A 64 -7.28 -1.35 3.23
N ILE A 65 -6.80 -0.27 3.84
CA ILE A 65 -5.68 -0.31 4.79
C ILE A 65 -6.08 -0.87 6.16
N LEU A 66 -7.23 -0.44 6.68
CA LEU A 66 -7.69 -0.78 8.03
C LEU A 66 -8.43 -2.13 8.07
N GLY A 67 -9.01 -2.56 6.95
CA GLY A 67 -9.97 -3.66 6.92
C GLY A 67 -11.34 -3.24 7.45
N HIS A 68 -12.31 -4.15 7.39
CA HIS A 68 -13.72 -3.85 7.68
C HIS A 68 -13.93 -3.34 9.12
N ASP A 69 -13.48 -4.10 10.12
CA ASP A 69 -13.80 -3.84 11.53
C ASP A 69 -13.19 -2.52 12.02
N LEU A 70 -11.90 -2.30 11.76
CA LEU A 70 -11.21 -1.08 12.18
C LEU A 70 -11.67 0.15 11.41
N PHE A 71 -12.04 -0.01 10.13
CA PHE A 71 -12.63 1.07 9.37
C PHE A 71 -13.99 1.48 9.95
N GLY A 72 -14.87 0.52 10.24
CA GLY A 72 -16.18 0.79 10.85
C GLY A 72 -16.06 1.46 12.22
N ALA A 73 -15.11 1.03 13.05
CA ALA A 73 -14.84 1.64 14.35
C ALA A 73 -14.32 3.08 14.24
N ALA A 74 -13.45 3.37 13.27
CA ALA A 74 -12.85 4.69 13.06
C ALA A 74 -13.74 5.66 12.26
N HIS A 75 -14.64 5.11 11.43
CA HIS A 75 -15.50 5.84 10.51
C HIS A 75 -16.94 5.30 10.57
N PRO A 76 -17.66 5.48 11.69
CA PRO A 76 -19.00 4.92 11.87
C PRO A 76 -20.03 5.45 10.86
N GLU A 77 -19.89 6.71 10.43
CA GLU A 77 -20.73 7.34 9.39
C GLU A 77 -20.11 7.26 7.99
N GLY A 78 -18.98 6.57 7.86
CA GLY A 78 -18.25 6.45 6.60
C GLY A 78 -18.97 5.50 5.64
N PRO A 79 -19.16 5.88 4.36
CA PRO A 79 -19.82 4.99 3.42
C PRO A 79 -18.94 3.75 3.20
N LEU A 80 -19.54 2.56 3.26
CA LEU A 80 -18.88 1.27 3.00
C LEU A 80 -18.70 1.07 1.48
N ARG A 81 -17.97 1.97 0.84
CA ARG A 81 -17.59 1.89 -0.57
C ARG A 81 -16.50 0.83 -0.77
N GLU A 82 -16.56 0.14 -1.89
CA GLU A 82 -15.53 -0.85 -2.25
C GLU A 82 -14.29 -0.15 -2.82
N PRO A 83 -13.07 -0.60 -2.46
CA PRO A 83 -11.82 -0.12 -3.06
C PRO A 83 -11.56 -0.63 -4.48
#